data_AF-A0A561VGF2-F1
#
_entry.id   AF-A0A561VGF2-F1
#
_cell.length_a   1.000
_cell.length_b   1.000
_cell.length_c   1.000
_cell.angle_alpha   90.00
_cell.angle_beta   90.00
_cell.angle_gamma   90.00
#
_symmetry.space_group_name_H-M   'P 1'
#
loop_
_entity.id
_entity.type
_entity.pdbx_description
1 polymer ?
#
loop_
_entity_poly.entity_id
_entity_poly.type
_entity_poly.pdbx_seq_one_letter_code
_entity_poly.pdbx_strand_id
1 'polypeptide(L)'
;MEIRFKDVRFPTLLHAQWAVLLHGLAVEWRFRPIEITLPDGRPFTPDFHLVRQRYWLQIGAVSWNNQAFADWRQFAPAADTVRCRARQRFTPGAECDHHLYPHTVPWLPKARRADLVLYAGGGLPDATDAEASGMFDSSRRSSMYSGVGWRYRWRRCAQCGTVSAVNDDVAVDAACEHDAMHNGVADDPLLQRALTAARYTTVALQDGTCAGCRSWFRLGELIIAGTAVRSRRWYHAECHLRLSDDCGDDGHGTQPNHRELSASQGSAA
;
A
#
# COMPACT_ATOMS: atom_id res chain seq x y z
N MET A 1 -4.09 0.01 -21.61
CA MET A 1 -4.19 1.21 -20.75
C MET A 1 -2.86 1.40 -20.04
N GLU A 2 -2.30 2.60 -20.06
CA GLU A 2 -1.05 2.91 -19.36
C GLU A 2 -1.35 3.35 -17.92
N ILE A 3 -0.64 2.80 -16.92
CA ILE A 3 -0.87 3.08 -15.50
C ILE A 3 0.29 3.95 -15.00
N ARG A 4 0.01 5.18 -14.57
CA ARG A 4 1.03 6.15 -14.13
C ARG A 4 0.72 6.78 -12.79
N PHE A 5 1.75 6.98 -11.98
CA PHE A 5 1.66 7.77 -10.75
C PHE A 5 3.02 8.44 -10.47
N LYS A 6 3.02 9.76 -10.20
CA LYS A 6 4.23 10.59 -10.02
C LYS A 6 5.28 10.38 -11.13
N ASP A 7 4.84 10.46 -12.38
CA ASP A 7 5.66 10.25 -13.58
C ASP A 7 6.29 8.85 -13.72
N VAL A 8 6.00 7.92 -12.81
CA VAL A 8 6.41 6.53 -12.88
C VAL A 8 5.35 5.71 -13.60
N ARG A 9 5.78 4.87 -14.55
CA ARG A 9 4.93 3.91 -15.26
C ARG A 9 4.95 2.58 -14.52
N PHE A 10 3.77 2.02 -14.28
CA PHE A 10 3.59 0.75 -13.58
C PHE A 10 3.10 -0.34 -14.53
N PRO A 11 3.62 -1.58 -14.40
CA PRO A 11 3.24 -2.68 -15.28
C PRO A 11 1.86 -3.25 -14.93
N THR A 12 1.39 -3.07 -13.69
CA THR A 12 0.06 -3.49 -13.27
C THR A 12 -0.56 -2.46 -12.33
N LEU A 13 -1.88 -2.51 -12.19
CA LEU A 13 -2.62 -1.70 -11.24
C LEU A 13 -2.11 -1.92 -9.81
N LEU A 14 -1.89 -3.19 -9.43
CA LEU A 14 -1.43 -3.54 -8.10
C LEU A 14 -0.11 -2.83 -7.73
N HIS A 15 0.86 -2.73 -8.64
CA HIS A 15 2.09 -1.98 -8.36
C HIS A 15 1.79 -0.50 -8.12
N ALA A 16 0.91 0.08 -8.93
CA ALA A 16 0.55 1.48 -8.77
C ALA A 16 -0.17 1.72 -7.44
N GLN A 17 -1.03 0.80 -7.00
CA GLN A 17 -1.69 0.84 -5.68
C GLN A 17 -0.69 0.83 -4.53
N TRP A 18 0.33 -0.03 -4.61
CA TRP A 18 1.42 -0.03 -3.65
C TRP A 18 2.17 1.31 -3.64
N ALA A 19 2.42 1.91 -4.81
CA ALA A 19 3.04 3.23 -4.88
C ALA A 19 2.16 4.34 -4.25
N VAL A 20 0.84 4.29 -4.45
CA VAL A 20 -0.12 5.19 -3.79
C VAL A 20 -0.10 5.01 -2.27
N LEU A 21 -0.16 3.77 -1.79
CA LEU A 21 -0.10 3.44 -0.37
C LEU A 21 1.18 3.99 0.25
N LEU A 22 2.34 3.65 -0.32
CA LEU A 22 3.65 4.11 0.17
C LEU A 22 3.74 5.64 0.15
N HIS A 23 3.20 6.29 -0.89
CA HIS A 23 3.17 7.75 -0.94
C HIS A 23 2.29 8.35 0.15
N GLY A 24 1.08 7.81 0.38
CA GLY A 24 0.17 8.27 1.42
C GLY A 24 0.74 8.08 2.84
N LEU A 25 1.62 7.10 3.00
CA LEU A 25 2.37 6.85 4.23
C LEU A 25 3.63 7.71 4.39
N ALA A 26 3.89 8.63 3.45
CA ALA A 26 5.13 9.41 3.39
C ALA A 26 6.41 8.53 3.38
N VAL A 27 6.31 7.31 2.86
CA VAL A 27 7.44 6.41 2.66
C VAL A 27 8.13 6.76 1.35
N GLU A 28 9.42 7.09 1.40
CA GLU A 28 10.22 7.33 0.20
C GLU A 28 10.48 6.01 -0.53
N TRP A 29 10.06 5.92 -1.78
CA TRP A 29 10.20 4.71 -2.60
C TRP A 29 10.83 5.01 -3.96
N ARG A 30 11.54 4.01 -4.50
CA ARG A 30 11.98 3.97 -5.89
C ARG A 30 11.44 2.70 -6.54
N PHE A 31 10.79 2.86 -7.69
CA PHE A 31 10.27 1.74 -8.45
C PHE A 31 11.34 1.18 -9.38
N ARG A 32 11.58 -0.13 -9.32
CA ARG A 32 12.52 -0.88 -10.15
C ARG A 32 13.90 -0.21 -10.31
N PRO A 33 14.57 0.14 -9.20
CA PRO A 33 15.75 1.01 -9.23
C PRO A 33 17.04 0.30 -9.66
N ILE A 34 17.05 -1.04 -9.70
CA ILE A 34 18.19 -1.86 -10.13
C ILE A 34 17.71 -3.11 -10.86
N GLU A 35 18.50 -3.58 -11.80
CA GLU A 35 18.42 -4.92 -12.37
C GLU A 35 19.61 -5.73 -11.88
N ILE A 36 19.38 -7.00 -11.54
CA ILE A 36 20.43 -7.96 -11.18
C ILE A 36 20.33 -9.20 -12.06
N THR A 37 21.41 -9.95 -12.18
CA THR A 37 21.41 -11.24 -12.87
C THR A 37 21.30 -12.36 -11.84
N LEU A 38 20.28 -13.22 -12.01
CA LEU A 38 20.11 -14.44 -11.23
C LEU A 38 21.14 -15.51 -11.67
N PRO A 39 21.35 -16.58 -10.87
CA PRO A 39 22.35 -17.62 -11.16
C PRO A 39 22.10 -18.37 -12.47
N ASP A 40 20.84 -18.44 -12.91
CA ASP A 40 20.44 -19.04 -14.19
C ASP A 40 20.62 -18.07 -15.39
N GLY A 41 21.18 -16.88 -15.16
CA GLY A 41 21.41 -15.85 -16.16
C GLY A 41 20.21 -14.94 -16.42
N ARG A 42 19.04 -15.20 -15.83
CA ARG A 42 17.86 -14.34 -16.05
C ARG A 42 18.00 -13.01 -15.33
N PRO A 43 17.56 -11.88 -15.93
CA PRO A 43 17.48 -10.61 -15.23
C PRO A 43 16.33 -10.64 -14.21
N PHE A 44 16.56 -10.04 -13.06
CA PHE A 44 15.57 -9.80 -12.02
C PHE A 44 15.62 -8.35 -11.55
N THR A 45 14.45 -7.72 -11.49
CA THR A 45 14.30 -6.34 -11.08
C THR A 45 13.29 -6.28 -9.93
N PRO A 46 13.73 -6.07 -8.67
CA PRO A 46 12.80 -5.93 -7.55
C PRO A 46 11.92 -4.70 -7.71
N ASP A 47 10.65 -4.79 -7.31
CA ASP A 47 9.68 -3.73 -7.62
C ASP A 47 9.92 -2.43 -6.85
N PHE A 48 10.16 -2.47 -5.54
CA PHE A 48 10.31 -1.26 -4.73
C PHE A 48 11.55 -1.32 -3.82
N HIS A 49 12.27 -0.20 -3.76
CA HIS A 49 13.26 0.08 -2.71
C HIS A 49 12.76 1.22 -1.84
N LEU A 50 12.60 0.97 -0.54
CA LEU A 50 12.17 1.97 0.44
C LEU A 50 13.42 2.54 1.09
N VAL A 51 13.86 3.69 0.59
CA VAL A 51 15.25 4.16 0.77
C VAL A 51 15.54 4.44 2.24
N ARG A 52 14.63 5.13 2.93
CA ARG A 52 14.80 5.53 4.34
C ARG A 52 14.72 4.34 5.29
N GLN A 53 13.77 3.44 5.04
CA GLN A 53 13.61 2.21 5.81
C GLN A 53 14.68 1.17 5.49
N ARG A 54 15.39 1.35 4.36
CA ARG A 54 16.33 0.37 3.79
C ARG A 54 15.63 -0.96 3.57
N TYR A 55 14.45 -0.96 2.95
CA TYR A 55 13.69 -2.17 2.62
C TYR A 55 13.66 -2.45 1.13
N TRP A 56 13.62 -3.72 0.78
CA TRP A 56 13.15 -4.16 -0.54
C TRP A 56 11.76 -4.75 -0.44
N LEU A 57 10.89 -4.41 -1.38
CA LEU A 57 9.52 -4.90 -1.44
C LEU A 57 9.22 -5.40 -2.86
N GLN A 58 8.96 -6.71 -2.98
CA GLN A 58 8.51 -7.36 -4.21
C GLN A 58 6.99 -7.53 -4.18
N ILE A 59 6.30 -7.19 -5.26
CA ILE A 59 4.86 -7.41 -5.39
C ILE A 59 4.64 -8.65 -6.25
N GLY A 60 3.76 -9.55 -5.82
CA GLY A 60 3.45 -10.72 -6.62
C GLY A 60 2.15 -11.42 -6.24
N ALA A 61 1.85 -12.50 -6.95
CA ALA A 61 0.66 -13.29 -6.66
C ALA A 61 0.83 -14.10 -5.36
N VAL A 62 -0.30 -14.52 -4.77
CA VAL A 62 -0.36 -15.41 -3.59
C VAL A 62 0.08 -16.84 -3.91
N SER A 63 0.34 -17.15 -5.19
CA SER A 63 0.79 -18.49 -5.59
C SER A 63 2.27 -18.70 -5.26
N TRP A 64 2.56 -19.63 -4.34
CA TRP A 64 3.92 -20.05 -3.97
C TRP A 64 4.72 -20.67 -5.12
N ASN A 65 4.03 -21.10 -6.18
CA ASN A 65 4.63 -21.69 -7.37
C ASN A 65 4.83 -20.68 -8.49
N ASN A 66 4.71 -19.37 -8.20
CA ASN A 66 4.94 -18.35 -9.20
C ASN A 66 6.43 -18.03 -9.34
N GLN A 67 6.85 -17.71 -10.57
CA GLN A 67 8.24 -17.42 -10.89
C GLN A 67 8.78 -16.21 -10.13
N ALA A 68 7.96 -15.17 -9.90
CA ALA A 68 8.39 -13.96 -9.20
C ALA A 68 8.78 -14.26 -7.73
N PHE A 69 8.10 -15.20 -7.08
CA PHE A 69 8.43 -15.66 -5.74
C PHE A 69 9.73 -16.47 -5.76
N ALA A 70 9.90 -17.37 -6.75
CA ALA A 70 11.14 -18.12 -6.91
C ALA A 70 12.35 -17.20 -7.17
N ASP A 71 12.19 -16.15 -7.98
CA ASP A 71 13.22 -15.16 -8.27
C ASP A 71 13.52 -14.30 -7.03
N TRP A 72 12.47 -13.86 -6.32
CA TRP A 72 12.62 -13.15 -5.06
C TRP A 72 13.36 -13.96 -3.99
N ARG A 73 13.11 -15.27 -3.90
CA ARG A 73 13.82 -16.16 -2.96
C ARG A 73 15.33 -16.24 -3.22
N GLN A 74 15.76 -15.99 -4.46
CA GLN A 74 17.17 -15.93 -4.82
C GLN A 74 17.76 -14.53 -4.55
N PHE A 75 16.96 -13.49 -4.76
CA PHE A 75 17.34 -12.11 -4.48
C PHE A 75 17.43 -11.77 -2.98
N ALA A 76 16.47 -12.21 -2.17
CA ALA A 76 16.37 -11.81 -0.76
C ALA A 76 17.65 -12.14 0.04
N PRO A 77 18.24 -13.34 -0.08
CA PRO A 77 19.50 -13.68 0.57
C PRO A 77 20.72 -12.97 -0.01
N ALA A 78 20.62 -12.17 -1.08
CA ALA A 78 21.69 -11.28 -1.57
C ALA A 78 21.52 -9.84 -1.08
N ALA A 79 20.28 -9.41 -0.87
CA ALA A 79 19.93 -8.06 -0.47
C ALA A 79 19.88 -7.86 1.05
N ASP A 80 19.55 -8.88 1.83
CA ASP A 80 19.43 -8.79 3.29
C ASP A 80 20.78 -8.43 3.96
N THR A 81 20.77 -7.79 5.12
CA THR A 81 21.96 -7.51 5.95
C THR A 81 22.25 -8.58 7.00
N VAL A 82 21.33 -9.51 7.27
CA VAL A 82 21.55 -10.51 8.32
C VAL A 82 22.77 -11.40 8.01
N ARG A 83 23.60 -11.58 9.03
CA ARG A 83 24.79 -12.42 8.98
C ARG A 83 24.36 -13.88 9.13
N CYS A 84 24.78 -14.73 8.18
CA CYS A 84 24.67 -16.18 8.30
C CYS A 84 26.00 -16.84 7.93
N ARG A 85 26.20 -18.08 8.36
CA ARG A 85 27.43 -18.84 8.13
C ARG A 85 27.71 -19.07 6.65
N ALA A 86 26.69 -19.42 5.87
CA ALA A 86 26.79 -19.62 4.42
C ALA A 86 27.26 -18.35 3.66
N ARG A 87 26.92 -17.16 4.17
CA ARG A 87 27.36 -15.87 3.59
C ARG A 87 28.81 -15.51 3.92
N GLN A 88 29.31 -15.84 5.11
CA GLN A 88 30.68 -15.44 5.50
C GLN A 88 31.74 -15.98 4.55
N ARG A 89 31.50 -17.13 3.93
CA ARG A 89 32.40 -17.76 2.96
C ARG A 89 31.85 -17.75 1.53
N PHE A 90 30.69 -17.11 1.31
CA PHE A 90 29.84 -17.21 0.12
C PHE A 90 30.01 -18.53 -0.64
N THR A 91 29.25 -19.54 -0.26
CA THR A 91 29.22 -20.81 -0.98
C THR A 91 27.91 -20.90 -1.77
N PRO A 92 27.93 -20.74 -3.10
CA PRO A 92 26.72 -20.83 -3.92
C PRO A 92 25.97 -22.12 -3.67
N GLY A 93 24.67 -22.02 -3.41
CA GLY A 93 23.80 -23.17 -3.15
C GLY A 93 23.87 -23.74 -1.73
N ALA A 94 24.74 -23.22 -0.85
CA ALA A 94 24.76 -23.65 0.54
C ALA A 94 23.48 -23.23 1.27
N GLU A 95 22.95 -24.17 2.06
CA GLU A 95 21.84 -23.91 2.97
C GLU A 95 22.21 -22.85 4.00
N CYS A 96 21.23 -22.05 4.38
CA CYS A 96 21.39 -20.98 5.35
C CYS A 96 20.59 -21.31 6.60
N ASP A 97 21.23 -21.32 7.77
CA ASP A 97 20.54 -21.57 9.03
C ASP A 97 19.56 -20.43 9.41
N HIS A 98 19.68 -19.27 8.75
CA HIS A 98 18.90 -18.08 9.04
C HIS A 98 17.82 -17.78 8.00
N HIS A 99 18.12 -18.04 6.73
CA HIS A 99 17.19 -17.88 5.63
C HIS A 99 16.62 -19.24 5.30
N LEU A 100 15.32 -19.33 5.05
CA LEU A 100 14.70 -20.60 4.61
C LEU A 100 15.22 -21.10 3.24
N TYR A 101 16.16 -20.38 2.61
CA TYR A 101 16.59 -20.50 1.23
C TYR A 101 18.12 -20.42 1.08
N PRO A 102 18.71 -21.11 0.08
CA PRO A 102 20.14 -21.08 -0.16
C PRO A 102 20.62 -19.74 -0.74
N HIS A 103 21.89 -19.41 -0.52
CA HIS A 103 22.51 -18.24 -1.16
C HIS A 103 22.94 -18.60 -2.58
N THR A 104 22.24 -18.08 -3.57
CA THR A 104 22.59 -18.34 -4.98
C THR A 104 23.19 -17.13 -5.68
N VAL A 105 22.95 -15.92 -5.15
CA VAL A 105 23.44 -14.65 -5.69
C VAL A 105 24.45 -14.01 -4.72
N PRO A 106 25.56 -13.40 -5.19
CA PRO A 106 26.50 -12.66 -4.34
C PRO A 106 25.84 -11.50 -3.60
N TRP A 107 26.50 -10.99 -2.55
CA TRP A 107 26.02 -9.81 -1.84
C TRP A 107 25.86 -8.61 -2.78
N LEU A 108 24.73 -7.92 -2.64
CA LEU A 108 24.61 -6.59 -3.21
C LEU A 108 25.67 -5.67 -2.58
N PRO A 109 26.11 -4.62 -3.31
CA PRO A 109 26.93 -3.56 -2.74
C PRO A 109 26.31 -3.04 -1.45
N LYS A 110 27.14 -2.65 -0.47
CA LYS A 110 26.67 -2.23 0.87
C LYS A 110 25.53 -1.19 0.82
N ALA A 111 25.61 -0.24 -0.12
CA ALA A 111 24.61 0.80 -0.34
C ALA A 111 23.24 0.30 -0.85
N ARG A 112 23.14 -0.98 -1.22
CA ARG A 112 21.94 -1.64 -1.76
C ARG A 112 21.43 -2.76 -0.85
N ARG A 113 22.07 -2.96 0.31
CA ARG A 113 21.61 -3.93 1.30
C ARG A 113 20.50 -3.36 2.16
N ALA A 114 19.56 -4.21 2.50
CA ALA A 114 18.35 -3.87 3.22
C ALA A 114 18.35 -4.48 4.62
N ASP A 115 17.72 -3.77 5.55
CA ASP A 115 17.43 -4.29 6.88
C ASP A 115 16.25 -5.26 6.84
N LEU A 116 15.41 -5.16 5.79
CA LEU A 116 14.31 -6.09 5.55
C LEU A 116 14.03 -6.28 4.05
N VAL A 117 13.79 -7.54 3.66
CA VAL A 117 13.38 -7.88 2.28
C VAL A 117 12.03 -8.58 2.33
N LEU A 118 11.03 -7.94 1.73
CA LEU A 118 9.63 -8.33 1.76
C LEU A 118 9.15 -8.83 0.40
N TYR A 119 8.27 -9.82 0.46
CA TYR A 119 7.40 -10.23 -0.63
C TYR A 119 5.95 -10.00 -0.21
N ALA A 120 5.26 -9.08 -0.88
CA ALA A 120 3.83 -8.88 -0.72
C ALA A 120 3.08 -9.78 -1.71
N GLY A 121 2.55 -10.89 -1.19
CA GLY A 121 1.71 -11.79 -1.96
C GLY A 121 0.25 -11.32 -1.92
N GLY A 122 -0.32 -11.07 -3.09
CA GLY A 122 -1.73 -10.72 -3.25
C GLY A 122 -2.02 -9.22 -3.35
N GLY A 123 -3.26 -8.85 -3.04
CA GLY A 123 -3.75 -7.48 -3.13
C GLY A 123 -3.42 -6.65 -1.87
N LEU A 124 -3.83 -5.39 -1.88
CA LEU A 124 -3.98 -4.65 -0.61
C LEU A 124 -5.18 -5.20 0.17
N PRO A 125 -5.10 -5.37 1.50
CA PRO A 125 -6.25 -5.78 2.32
C PRO A 125 -7.39 -4.76 2.22
N ASP A 126 -8.65 -5.16 2.53
CA ASP A 126 -9.74 -4.19 2.66
C ASP A 126 -9.49 -3.22 3.80
N ALA A 127 -10.02 -2.00 3.76
CA ALA A 127 -9.85 -1.06 4.87
C ALA A 127 -10.54 -1.60 6.13
N THR A 128 -11.71 -2.23 5.98
CA THR A 128 -12.44 -2.88 7.08
C THR A 128 -11.66 -4.07 7.63
N ASP A 129 -11.07 -4.88 6.74
CA ASP A 129 -10.18 -5.97 7.15
C ASP A 129 -8.92 -5.41 7.83
N ALA A 130 -8.38 -4.31 7.30
CA ALA A 130 -7.20 -3.67 7.84
C ALA A 130 -7.42 -3.04 9.21
N GLU A 131 -8.62 -2.54 9.48
CA GLU A 131 -9.09 -2.07 10.78
C GLU A 131 -9.21 -3.23 11.78
N ALA A 132 -9.83 -4.34 11.37
CA ALA A 132 -10.07 -5.48 12.24
C ALA A 132 -8.79 -6.29 12.59
N SER A 133 -7.86 -6.45 11.64
CA SER A 133 -6.70 -7.34 11.81
C SER A 133 -5.34 -6.69 11.52
N GLY A 134 -5.29 -5.36 11.33
CA GLY A 134 -4.12 -4.70 10.76
C GLY A 134 -3.98 -4.98 9.27
N MET A 135 -2.93 -4.47 8.63
CA MET A 135 -2.64 -4.63 7.18
C MET A 135 -2.37 -6.08 6.70
N PHE A 136 -2.94 -7.05 7.39
CA PHE A 136 -2.81 -8.48 7.23
C PHE A 136 -4.20 -9.11 7.14
N ASP A 137 -4.43 -9.89 6.09
CA ASP A 137 -5.50 -10.88 6.07
C ASP A 137 -4.91 -12.25 6.47
N SER A 138 -5.18 -12.66 7.70
CA SER A 138 -4.77 -13.98 8.22
C SER A 138 -5.45 -15.16 7.52
N SER A 139 -6.50 -14.89 6.74
CA SER A 139 -7.43 -15.87 6.22
C SER A 139 -7.27 -16.20 4.72
N ARG A 140 -6.12 -15.83 4.09
CA ARG A 140 -5.42 -16.55 2.99
C ARG A 140 -4.98 -15.73 1.75
N ARG A 141 -5.10 -14.39 1.68
CA ARG A 141 -4.92 -13.72 0.35
C ARG A 141 -4.05 -12.47 0.25
N SER A 142 -3.63 -11.82 1.34
CA SER A 142 -2.84 -10.59 1.26
C SER A 142 -1.86 -10.50 2.43
N SER A 143 -0.67 -11.05 2.25
CA SER A 143 0.34 -11.12 3.32
C SER A 143 1.71 -10.66 2.83
N MET A 144 2.46 -10.02 3.72
CA MET A 144 3.87 -9.71 3.52
C MET A 144 4.75 -10.74 4.23
N TYR A 145 5.72 -11.27 3.50
CA TYR A 145 6.62 -12.32 3.94
C TYR A 145 8.07 -11.86 3.84
N SER A 146 8.93 -12.37 4.71
CA SER A 146 10.39 -12.21 4.58
C SER A 146 11.06 -13.58 4.50
N GLY A 147 12.34 -13.64 4.14
CA GLY A 147 13.11 -14.89 4.12
C GLY A 147 13.33 -15.53 5.49
N VAL A 148 13.00 -14.83 6.59
CA VAL A 148 13.34 -15.20 7.98
C VAL A 148 12.11 -15.35 8.88
N GLY A 149 10.91 -15.06 8.36
CA GLY A 149 9.70 -15.00 9.16
C GLY A 149 8.47 -14.66 8.34
N TRP A 150 7.32 -14.99 8.94
CA TRP A 150 6.00 -14.83 8.35
C TRP A 150 5.28 -13.68 9.08
N ARG A 151 4.32 -13.04 8.40
CA ARG A 151 3.40 -12.03 8.99
C ARG A 151 4.08 -10.72 9.36
N TYR A 152 4.33 -9.91 8.32
CA TYR A 152 4.67 -8.50 8.51
C TYR A 152 3.43 -7.63 8.33
N ARG A 153 3.31 -6.61 9.17
CA ARG A 153 2.28 -5.58 9.08
C ARG A 153 2.90 -4.19 9.04
N TRP A 154 2.26 -3.27 8.32
CA TRP A 154 2.66 -1.87 8.36
C TRP A 154 2.24 -1.22 9.66
N ARG A 155 3.11 -0.40 10.21
CA ARG A 155 2.91 0.31 11.46
C ARG A 155 3.58 1.67 11.42
N ARG A 156 3.02 2.64 12.13
CA ARG A 156 3.70 3.88 12.45
C ARG A 156 4.20 3.86 13.88
N CYS A 157 5.46 4.24 14.10
CA CYS A 157 6.02 4.42 15.42
C CYS A 157 5.34 5.60 16.12
N ALA A 158 4.81 5.38 17.32
CA ALA A 158 4.14 6.45 18.10
C ALA A 158 5.11 7.54 18.56
N GLN A 159 6.41 7.22 18.71
CA GLN A 159 7.42 8.14 19.22
C GLN A 159 7.99 9.04 18.13
N CYS A 160 8.40 8.46 16.99
CA CYS A 160 9.05 9.22 15.92
C CYS A 160 8.21 9.37 14.65
N GLY A 161 7.04 8.72 14.57
CA GLY A 161 6.17 8.78 13.41
C GLY A 161 6.66 8.00 12.19
N THR A 162 7.78 7.29 12.28
CA THR A 162 8.32 6.46 11.18
C THR A 162 7.35 5.34 10.84
N VAL A 163 7.03 5.19 9.56
CA VAL A 163 6.26 4.05 9.05
C VAL A 163 7.19 2.92 8.63
N SER A 164 6.87 1.72 9.09
CA SER A 164 7.71 0.53 9.02
C SER A 164 6.88 -0.75 8.85
N ALA A 165 7.55 -1.85 8.51
CA ALA A 165 6.97 -3.18 8.47
C ALA A 165 7.50 -4.00 9.64
N VAL A 166 6.62 -4.40 10.55
CA VAL A 166 6.96 -5.09 11.80
C VAL A 166 6.48 -6.53 11.73
N ASN A 167 7.34 -7.46 12.15
CA ASN A 167 6.98 -8.87 12.31
C ASN A 167 6.17 -9.04 13.61
N ASP A 168 5.06 -9.79 13.57
CA ASP A 168 4.20 -9.97 14.74
C ASP A 168 4.90 -10.62 15.95
N ASP A 169 5.96 -11.39 15.71
CA ASP A 169 6.71 -12.10 16.75
C ASP A 169 7.92 -11.30 17.28
N VAL A 170 8.18 -10.09 16.75
CA VAL A 170 9.37 -9.29 17.08
C VAL A 170 9.00 -8.00 17.81
N ALA A 171 9.67 -7.74 18.94
CA ALA A 171 9.41 -6.60 19.82
C ALA A 171 10.08 -5.29 19.39
N VAL A 172 10.93 -5.26 18.36
CA VAL A 172 11.66 -4.05 17.95
C VAL A 172 11.34 -3.69 16.51
N ASP A 173 11.00 -2.42 16.26
CA ASP A 173 10.79 -1.90 14.92
C ASP A 173 12.15 -1.72 14.20
N ALA A 174 12.36 -2.50 13.14
CA ALA A 174 13.61 -2.50 12.38
C ALA A 174 13.95 -1.14 11.72
N ALA A 175 12.97 -0.24 11.53
CA ALA A 175 13.23 1.07 10.91
C ALA A 175 13.61 2.17 11.90
N CYS A 176 13.25 2.06 13.19
CA CYS A 176 13.43 3.17 14.12
C CYS A 176 13.93 2.80 15.53
N GLU A 177 14.29 1.53 15.78
CA GLU A 177 14.89 1.03 17.04
C GLU A 177 14.05 1.26 18.31
N HIS A 178 12.85 1.83 18.18
CA HIS A 178 11.90 1.99 19.28
C HIS A 178 11.14 0.69 19.55
N ASP A 179 10.74 0.50 20.81
CA ASP A 179 10.01 -0.68 21.26
C ASP A 179 8.64 -0.78 20.56
N ALA A 180 8.40 -1.91 19.92
CA ALA A 180 7.16 -2.25 19.25
C ALA A 180 6.11 -2.81 20.23
N MET A 181 6.40 -3.00 21.52
CA MET A 181 5.50 -3.63 22.50
C MET A 181 4.15 -2.91 22.72
N HIS A 182 3.99 -1.66 22.25
CA HIS A 182 2.68 -1.01 22.36
C HIS A 182 1.74 -1.44 21.24
N ASN A 183 0.72 -2.22 21.60
CA ASN A 183 -0.27 -2.89 20.74
C ASN A 183 -1.25 -1.97 19.97
N GLY A 184 -0.80 -0.83 19.43
CA GLY A 184 -1.59 -0.03 18.50
C GLY A 184 -1.67 -0.69 17.13
N VAL A 185 -2.44 -1.77 17.03
CA VAL A 185 -2.86 -2.43 15.78
C VAL A 185 -3.72 -1.44 15.01
N ALA A 186 -3.53 -1.33 13.68
CA ALA A 186 -4.50 -0.82 12.68
C ALA A 186 -5.07 0.61 12.79
N ASP A 187 -5.13 1.23 13.96
CA ASP A 187 -5.90 2.45 14.23
C ASP A 187 -5.18 3.74 13.80
N ASP A 188 -4.07 3.64 13.07
CA ASP A 188 -3.43 4.83 12.53
C ASP A 188 -4.32 5.43 11.43
N PRO A 189 -4.90 6.63 11.64
CA PRO A 189 -5.79 7.23 10.65
C PRO A 189 -5.07 7.59 9.34
N LEU A 190 -3.75 7.77 9.37
CA LEU A 190 -2.94 7.94 8.16
C LEU A 190 -2.88 6.65 7.36
N LEU A 191 -2.65 5.50 8.03
CA LEU A 191 -2.60 4.20 7.39
C LEU A 191 -3.94 3.84 6.75
N GLN A 192 -5.04 4.04 7.48
CA GLN A 192 -6.38 3.80 6.97
C GLN A 192 -6.72 4.66 5.76
N ARG A 193 -6.39 5.96 5.80
CA ARG A 193 -6.57 6.86 4.66
C ARG A 193 -5.72 6.45 3.45
N ALA A 194 -4.46 6.05 3.67
CA ALA A 194 -3.57 5.63 2.59
C ALA A 194 -4.05 4.33 1.91
N LEU A 195 -4.50 3.34 2.70
CA LEU A 195 -5.11 2.11 2.19
C LEU A 195 -6.39 2.38 1.40
N THR A 196 -7.26 3.20 1.96
CA THR A 196 -8.51 3.62 1.34
C THR A 196 -8.24 4.29 -0.01
N ALA A 197 -7.31 5.25 -0.05
CA ALA A 197 -6.90 5.91 -1.28
C ALA A 197 -6.35 4.90 -2.31
N ALA A 198 -5.47 3.99 -1.88
CA ALA A 198 -4.89 2.99 -2.77
C ALA A 198 -5.94 2.02 -3.34
N ARG A 199 -6.93 1.56 -2.56
CA ARG A 199 -8.01 0.68 -3.07
C ARG A 199 -8.95 1.41 -4.02
N TYR A 200 -9.29 2.67 -3.72
CA TYR A 200 -10.21 3.42 -4.57
C TYR A 200 -9.68 3.70 -5.97
N THR A 201 -8.37 3.58 -6.18
CA THR A 201 -7.80 3.58 -7.53
C THR A 201 -8.36 2.46 -8.43
N THR A 202 -8.77 1.31 -7.88
CA THR A 202 -9.42 0.22 -8.66
C THR A 202 -10.79 0.64 -9.16
N VAL A 203 -11.61 1.21 -8.28
CA VAL A 203 -13.00 1.59 -8.58
C VAL A 203 -13.05 2.58 -9.73
N ALA A 204 -12.15 3.56 -9.71
CA ALA A 204 -12.20 4.61 -10.71
C ALA A 204 -11.43 4.28 -12.01
N LEU A 205 -10.61 3.23 -12.04
CA LEU A 205 -10.10 2.66 -13.30
C LEU A 205 -11.09 1.72 -14.00
N GLN A 206 -12.03 1.12 -13.26
CA GLN A 206 -13.03 0.23 -13.83
C GLN A 206 -14.21 0.99 -14.44
N ASP A 207 -14.69 2.07 -13.80
CA ASP A 207 -15.90 2.80 -14.25
C ASP A 207 -15.84 4.34 -14.05
N GLY A 208 -14.69 4.91 -13.68
CA GLY A 208 -14.61 6.30 -13.22
C GLY A 208 -14.51 7.33 -14.34
N THR A 209 -15.63 7.96 -14.69
CA THR A 209 -15.62 9.33 -15.22
C THR A 209 -15.87 10.32 -14.09
N CYS A 210 -15.25 11.49 -14.17
CA CYS A 210 -15.51 12.56 -13.23
C CYS A 210 -16.97 13.00 -13.32
N ALA A 211 -17.69 13.02 -12.19
CA ALA A 211 -19.09 13.41 -12.15
C ALA A 211 -19.33 14.88 -12.52
N GLY A 212 -18.29 15.73 -12.39
CA GLY A 212 -18.34 17.14 -12.80
C GLY A 212 -18.20 17.31 -14.30
N CYS A 213 -17.11 16.83 -14.90
CA CYS A 213 -16.77 17.09 -16.30
C CYS A 213 -16.92 15.88 -17.24
N ARG A 214 -17.30 14.71 -16.71
CA ARG A 214 -17.46 13.43 -17.42
C ARG A 214 -16.20 12.90 -18.11
N SER A 215 -15.03 13.52 -17.91
CA SER A 215 -13.77 12.99 -18.44
C SER A 215 -13.22 11.87 -17.55
N TRP A 216 -12.48 10.96 -18.17
CA TRP A 216 -11.86 9.83 -17.49
C TRP A 216 -10.80 10.28 -16.48
N PHE A 217 -10.72 9.59 -15.35
CA PHE A 217 -9.65 9.85 -14.39
C PHE A 217 -8.32 9.28 -14.85
N ARG A 218 -7.26 10.08 -14.69
CA ARG A 218 -5.89 9.58 -14.61
C ARG A 218 -5.66 9.06 -13.20
N LEU A 219 -4.86 8.01 -13.04
CA LEU A 219 -4.56 7.45 -11.71
C LEU A 219 -4.01 8.49 -10.72
N GLY A 220 -3.22 9.47 -11.19
CA GLY A 220 -2.76 10.58 -10.36
C GLY A 220 -3.88 11.51 -9.86
N GLU A 221 -4.98 11.65 -10.60
CA GLU A 221 -6.14 12.47 -10.23
C GLU A 221 -7.03 11.75 -9.19
N LEU A 222 -7.02 10.42 -9.18
CA LEU A 222 -7.78 9.58 -8.23
C LEU A 222 -7.34 9.74 -6.77
N ILE A 223 -6.07 10.09 -6.57
CA ILE A 223 -5.47 10.26 -5.25
C ILE A 223 -5.88 11.61 -4.65
N ILE A 224 -6.12 12.62 -5.50
CA ILE A 224 -6.54 13.95 -5.08
C ILE A 224 -8.07 14.06 -4.95
N ALA A 225 -8.82 13.24 -5.70
CA ALA A 225 -10.29 13.13 -5.66
C ALA A 225 -10.86 12.61 -4.32
N GLY A 226 -10.02 12.49 -3.27
CA GLY A 226 -10.30 11.81 -2.01
C GLY A 226 -11.39 12.46 -1.18
N THR A 227 -12.65 12.23 -1.57
CA THR A 227 -13.82 11.95 -0.72
C THR A 227 -15.02 11.69 -1.63
N ALA A 228 -15.68 10.54 -1.48
CA ALA A 228 -16.99 10.33 -2.10
C ALA A 228 -18.01 11.28 -1.44
N VAL A 229 -18.58 12.21 -2.20
CA VAL A 229 -19.59 13.14 -1.69
C VAL A 229 -20.96 12.48 -1.72
N ARG A 230 -21.35 11.83 -0.59
CA ARG A 230 -22.68 11.26 -0.23
C ARG A 230 -23.37 10.32 -1.23
N SER A 231 -22.83 10.17 -2.43
CA SER A 231 -23.21 9.29 -3.52
C SER A 231 -21.91 8.82 -4.16
N ARG A 232 -21.87 7.64 -4.77
CA ARG A 232 -20.66 6.98 -5.33
C ARG A 232 -20.08 7.70 -6.57
N ARG A 233 -19.94 9.03 -6.52
CA ARG A 233 -19.48 9.90 -7.59
C ARG A 233 -18.10 10.44 -7.26
N TRP A 234 -17.21 10.34 -8.24
CA TRP A 234 -15.82 10.78 -8.15
C TRP A 234 -15.70 12.12 -8.88
N TYR A 235 -14.90 13.06 -8.35
CA TYR A 235 -14.63 14.34 -9.03
C TYR A 235 -13.12 14.52 -9.20
N HIS A 236 -12.68 15.13 -10.31
CA HIS A 236 -11.32 15.69 -10.35
C HIS A 236 -11.16 16.68 -9.20
N ALA A 237 -9.96 16.80 -8.64
CA ALA A 237 -9.67 17.77 -7.59
C ALA A 237 -10.15 19.18 -7.96
N GLU A 238 -9.84 19.62 -9.19
CA GLU A 238 -10.29 20.91 -9.72
C GLU A 238 -11.81 21.00 -9.88
N CYS A 239 -12.48 19.91 -10.31
CA CYS A 239 -13.93 19.86 -10.41
C CYS A 239 -14.60 19.90 -9.03
N HIS A 240 -13.98 19.28 -8.02
CA HIS A 240 -14.47 19.30 -6.64
C HIS A 240 -14.36 20.70 -6.04
N LEU A 241 -13.23 21.38 -6.26
CA LEU A 241 -13.02 22.75 -5.76
C LEU A 241 -14.02 23.75 -6.36
N ARG A 242 -14.33 23.64 -7.67
CA ARG A 242 -15.35 24.48 -8.31
C ARG A 242 -16.75 24.25 -7.73
N LEU A 243 -17.09 23.01 -7.38
CA LEU A 243 -18.37 22.70 -6.76
C LEU A 243 -18.50 23.27 -5.35
N SER A 244 -17.40 23.38 -4.59
CA SER A 244 -17.42 24.07 -3.30
C SER A 244 -17.56 25.58 -3.43
N ASP A 245 -17.03 26.16 -4.50
CA ASP A 245 -17.13 27.60 -4.77
C ASP A 245 -18.56 27.98 -5.22
N ASP A 246 -19.23 27.15 -6.02
CA ASP A 246 -20.64 27.33 -6.41
C ASP A 246 -21.62 27.11 -5.24
N CYS A 247 -21.18 26.52 -4.12
CA CYS A 247 -21.99 26.39 -2.89
C CYS A 247 -21.78 27.56 -1.91
N GLY A 248 -20.93 28.52 -2.26
CA GLY A 248 -20.72 29.74 -1.50
C GLY A 248 -21.57 30.88 -2.05
N ASP A 249 -22.60 31.25 -1.28
CA ASP A 249 -23.35 32.51 -1.35
C ASP A 249 -24.75 32.50 -1.99
N ASP A 250 -25.61 31.54 -1.59
CA ASP A 250 -27.06 31.75 -1.59
C ASP A 250 -27.55 32.01 -0.17
N GLY A 251 -27.55 33.29 0.20
CA GLY A 251 -28.21 33.77 1.41
C GLY A 251 -29.69 33.38 1.49
N HIS A 252 -30.14 33.09 2.71
CA HIS A 252 -31.54 33.11 3.15
C HIS A 252 -32.57 32.31 2.33
N GLY A 253 -32.51 30.97 2.44
CA GLY A 253 -33.67 30.11 2.23
C GLY A 253 -34.39 29.83 3.55
N THR A 254 -35.52 30.50 3.79
CA THR A 254 -36.48 30.23 4.88
C THR A 254 -36.81 28.74 5.01
N GLN A 255 -36.76 28.23 6.25
CA GLN A 255 -37.32 26.93 6.62
C GLN A 255 -38.81 26.88 6.24
N PRO A 256 -39.32 25.80 5.63
CA PRO A 256 -40.75 25.59 5.54
C PRO A 256 -41.29 25.28 6.93
N ASN A 257 -42.14 26.19 7.42
CA ASN A 257 -42.98 26.01 8.59
C ASN A 257 -43.77 24.69 8.46
N HIS A 258 -43.50 23.74 9.34
CA HIS A 258 -44.46 22.70 9.67
C HIS A 258 -45.61 23.36 10.45
N ARG A 259 -46.68 23.73 9.74
CA ARG A 259 -47.92 24.22 10.36
C ARG A 259 -49.10 23.33 9.95
N GLU A 260 -49.52 22.54 10.93
CA GLU A 260 -50.91 22.23 11.28
C GLU A 260 -51.87 21.84 10.14
N LEU A 261 -52.04 20.53 9.94
CA LEU A 261 -53.32 19.98 9.49
C LEU A 261 -54.13 19.60 10.73
N SER A 262 -55.00 20.52 11.15
CA SER A 262 -56.16 20.23 11.98
C SER A 262 -57.44 20.61 11.23
N ALA A 263 -58.46 19.80 11.47
CA ALA A 263 -59.71 19.69 10.75
C ALA A 263 -60.60 20.95 10.75
N SER A 264 -61.45 21.05 9.73
CA SER A 264 -62.82 21.55 9.91
C SER A 264 -63.78 20.95 8.88
N GLN A 265 -64.87 20.42 9.41
CA GLN A 265 -66.09 19.97 8.76
C GLN A 265 -66.82 21.12 8.03
N GLY A 266 -67.70 20.80 7.08
CA GLY A 266 -68.68 21.76 6.55
C GLY A 266 -69.53 21.19 5.42
N SER A 267 -70.82 21.05 5.68
CA SER A 267 -71.87 20.39 4.90
C SER A 267 -72.52 21.29 3.83
N ALA A 268 -73.33 20.64 2.98
CA ALA A 268 -74.49 21.12 2.22
C ALA A 268 -74.29 21.80 0.84
N ALA A 269 -74.64 21.07 -0.22
CA ALA A 269 -75.87 21.26 -1.00
C ALA A 269 -76.22 19.97 -1.75
#